data_AF-A0A4S0MRA2-F1
#
_entry.id   AF-A0A4S0MRA2-F1
#
_cell.length_a   1.000
_cell.length_b   1.000
_cell.length_c   1.000
_cell.angle_alpha   90.00
_cell.angle_beta   90.00
_cell.angle_gamma   90.00
#
_symmetry.space_group_name_H-M   'P 1'
#
loop_
_entity.id
_entity.type
_entity.pdbx_description
1 polymer ?
#
loop_
_entity_poly.entity_id
_entity_poly.type
_entity_poly.pdbx_seq_one_letter_code
_entity_poly.pdbx_strand_id
1 'polypeptide(L)'
;RTTLSGTVIIDNVKVPKTHLVPGYKGYDKPTADGAIFQIIQVAVDTGIAQAAIEETVSFVRTRSRAWIDSGVDNAWDDPYTIQAIGDLTLRLHAAQALL
;
A
#
# COMPACT_ATOMS: atom_id res chain seq x y z
N ARG A 1 -5.63 -3.12 10.23
CA ARG A 1 -6.57 -2.86 11.36
C ARG A 1 -7.12 -1.44 11.18
N THR A 2 -8.11 -0.98 11.95
CA THR A 2 -8.61 0.42 11.96
C THR A 2 -9.35 0.98 10.72
N THR A 3 -9.57 0.22 9.64
CA THR A 3 -10.41 0.68 8.51
C THR A 3 -11.90 0.70 8.82
N LEU A 4 -12.32 0.09 9.94
CA LEU A 4 -13.71 -0.05 10.36
C LEU A 4 -14.61 -0.73 9.31
N SER A 5 -14.04 -1.62 8.49
CA SER A 5 -14.74 -2.41 7.46
C SER A 5 -15.60 -3.55 8.05
N GLY A 6 -16.43 -3.21 9.04
CA GLY A 6 -17.32 -4.14 9.74
C GLY A 6 -18.71 -4.24 9.11
N THR A 7 -19.66 -4.76 9.88
CA THR A 7 -21.05 -4.97 9.44
C THR A 7 -21.92 -3.74 9.71
N VAL A 8 -22.81 -3.42 8.76
CA VAL A 8 -23.89 -2.45 8.95
C VAL A 8 -25.23 -3.21 8.96
N ILE A 9 -26.04 -3.02 9.99
CA ILE A 9 -27.41 -3.56 10.09
C ILE A 9 -28.39 -2.41 9.81
N ILE A 10 -29.28 -2.61 8.83
CA ILE A 10 -30.32 -1.66 8.48
C ILE A 10 -31.67 -2.28 8.85
N ASP A 11 -32.30 -1.79 9.93
CA ASP A 11 -33.61 -2.23 10.40
C ASP A 11 -34.56 -1.04 10.48
N ASN A 12 -35.57 -1.02 9.61
CA ASN A 12 -36.62 0.01 9.54
C ASN A 12 -36.11 1.48 9.53
N VAL A 13 -34.89 1.71 9.02
CA VAL A 13 -34.29 3.05 8.92
C VAL A 13 -35.03 3.88 7.87
N LYS A 14 -35.57 5.04 8.27
CA LYS A 14 -36.22 5.98 7.37
C LYS A 14 -35.19 6.90 6.71
N VAL A 15 -35.28 7.03 5.39
CA VAL A 15 -34.41 7.92 4.59
C VAL A 15 -35.26 8.98 3.88
N PRO A 16 -34.99 10.28 4.06
CA PRO A 16 -35.64 11.34 3.30
C PRO A 16 -35.42 11.19 1.79
N LYS A 17 -36.43 11.51 0.97
CA LYS A 17 -36.30 11.46 -0.50
C LYS A 17 -35.16 12.33 -1.03
N THR A 18 -34.84 13.43 -0.34
CA THR A 18 -33.73 14.34 -0.67
C THR A 18 -32.34 13.70 -0.52
N HIS A 19 -32.21 12.58 0.19
CA HIS A 19 -30.96 11.84 0.36
C HIS A 19 -30.88 10.60 -0.54
N LEU A 20 -31.86 10.41 -1.43
CA LEU A 20 -31.86 9.28 -2.35
C LEU A 20 -30.92 9.57 -3.54
N VAL A 21 -29.83 8.82 -3.62
CA VAL A 21 -28.94 8.81 -4.78
C VAL A 21 -29.28 7.58 -5.65
N PRO A 22 -29.55 7.73 -6.95
CA PRO A 22 -29.87 6.60 -7.82
C PRO A 22 -28.59 5.84 -8.21
N GLY A 23 -27.97 5.15 -7.25
CA GLY A 23 -26.67 4.50 -7.41
C GLY A 23 -26.60 3.49 -8.55
N TYR A 24 -27.71 2.83 -8.89
CA TYR A 24 -27.77 1.90 -10.03
C TYR A 24 -27.39 2.57 -11.36
N LYS A 25 -27.68 3.87 -11.53
CA LYS A 25 -27.33 4.61 -12.76
C LYS A 25 -25.84 4.76 -12.99
N GLY A 26 -25.04 4.64 -11.93
CA GLY A 26 -23.57 4.59 -12.04
C GLY A 26 -23.07 3.33 -12.76
N TYR A 27 -23.91 2.30 -12.89
CA TYR A 27 -23.58 1.03 -13.54
C TYR A 27 -24.30 0.81 -14.88
N ASP A 28 -25.22 1.70 -15.27
CA ASP A 28 -26.00 1.58 -16.52
C ASP A 28 -25.12 1.68 -17.78
N LYS A 29 -23.92 2.27 -17.65
CA LYS A 29 -22.92 2.40 -18.72
C LYS A 29 -21.51 2.43 -18.11
N PRO A 30 -20.46 2.12 -18.89
CA PRO A 30 -19.09 2.26 -18.41
C PRO A 30 -18.79 3.69 -17.91
N THR A 31 -18.17 3.80 -16.74
CA THR A 31 -17.70 5.05 -16.14
C THR A 31 -16.25 4.91 -15.67
N ALA A 32 -15.65 6.03 -15.25
CA ALA A 32 -14.32 6.03 -14.66
C ALA A 32 -14.32 5.68 -13.16
N ASP A 33 -15.48 5.49 -12.51
CA ASP A 33 -15.56 5.34 -11.05
C ASP A 33 -14.68 4.21 -10.54
N GLY A 34 -14.75 3.03 -11.18
CA GLY A 34 -13.91 1.90 -10.84
C GLY A 34 -12.41 2.21 -10.96
N ALA A 35 -12.01 2.84 -12.06
CA ALA A 35 -10.60 3.20 -12.30
C ALA A 35 -10.09 4.22 -11.28
N ILE A 36 -10.90 5.23 -10.94
CA ILE A 36 -10.57 6.23 -9.92
C ILE A 36 -10.34 5.54 -8.56
N PHE A 37 -11.22 4.61 -8.17
CA PHE A 37 -11.03 3.84 -6.94
C PHE A 37 -9.74 2.99 -6.98
N GLN A 38 -9.39 2.39 -8.12
CA GLN A 38 -8.14 1.64 -8.23
C GLN A 38 -6.91 2.54 -8.08
N ILE A 39 -6.90 3.74 -8.66
CA ILE A 39 -5.79 4.71 -8.50
C ILE A 39 -5.63 5.10 -7.02
N ILE A 40 -6.73 5.33 -6.31
CA ILE A 40 -6.69 5.61 -4.87
C ILE A 40 -6.04 4.44 -4.10
N GLN A 41 -6.38 3.19 -4.43
CA GLN A 41 -5.76 2.04 -3.77
C GLN A 41 -4.27 1.91 -4.08
N VAL A 42 -3.87 2.13 -5.34
CA VAL A 42 -2.44 2.11 -5.72
C VAL A 42 -1.66 3.17 -4.95
N ALA A 43 -2.22 4.37 -4.76
CA ALA A 43 -1.58 5.41 -3.96
C ALA A 43 -1.40 5.01 -2.48
N VAL A 44 -2.41 4.36 -1.88
CA VAL A 44 -2.32 3.83 -0.51
C VAL A 44 -1.22 2.76 -0.41
N ASP A 45 -1.23 1.78 -1.31
CA ASP A 45 -0.26 0.69 -1.30
C ASP A 45 1.17 1.20 -1.55
N THR A 46 1.34 2.19 -2.43
CA THR A 46 2.64 2.82 -2.71
C THR A 46 3.19 3.53 -1.48
N GLY A 47 2.36 4.27 -0.74
CA GLY A 47 2.76 4.90 0.52
C GLY A 47 3.16 3.89 1.60
N ILE A 48 2.43 2.77 1.71
CA ILE A 48 2.77 1.68 2.63
C ILE A 48 4.12 1.05 2.24
N ALA A 49 4.33 0.78 0.95
CA ALA A 49 5.57 0.20 0.45
C ALA A 49 6.78 1.10 0.73
N GLN A 50 6.63 2.42 0.51
CA GLN A 50 7.67 3.39 0.83
C GLN A 50 8.07 3.33 2.31
N ALA A 51 7.09 3.46 3.22
CA ALA A 51 7.37 3.43 4.65
C ALA A 51 7.98 2.09 5.10
N ALA A 52 7.52 0.97 4.54
CA ALA A 52 8.05 -0.35 4.86
C ALA A 52 9.52 -0.52 4.41
N ILE A 53 9.88 -0.02 3.23
CA ILE A 53 11.26 -0.06 2.73
C ILE A 53 12.17 0.83 3.59
N GLU A 54 11.74 2.06 3.89
CA GLU A 54 12.49 2.99 4.74
C GLU A 54 12.75 2.41 6.14
N GLU A 55 11.72 1.82 6.77
CA GLU A 55 11.84 1.15 8.06
C GLU A 55 12.76 -0.07 7.99
N THR A 56 12.68 -0.86 6.91
CA THR A 56 13.57 -2.00 6.69
C THR A 56 15.03 -1.57 6.62
N VAL A 57 15.34 -0.50 5.89
CA VAL A 57 16.70 0.06 5.82
C VAL A 57 17.18 0.50 7.20
N SER A 58 16.33 1.19 7.96
CA SER A 58 16.64 1.60 9.34
C SER A 58 16.94 0.39 10.24
N PHE A 59 16.10 -0.65 10.16
CA PHE A 59 16.25 -1.88 10.93
C PHE A 59 17.55 -2.62 10.59
N VAL A 60 17.87 -2.77 9.30
CA VAL A 60 19.12 -3.40 8.86
C VAL A 60 20.33 -2.64 9.39
N ARG A 61 20.30 -1.30 9.33
CA ARG A 61 21.39 -0.43 9.77
C ARG A 61 21.60 -0.35 11.29
N THR A 62 20.58 -0.63 12.08
CA THR A 62 20.62 -0.35 13.52
C THR A 62 20.42 -1.58 14.41
N ARG A 63 19.82 -2.65 13.88
CA ARG A 63 19.40 -3.82 14.66
C ARG A 63 19.90 -5.16 14.10
N SER A 64 20.27 -5.22 12.82
CA SER A 64 20.67 -6.47 12.20
C SER A 64 22.16 -6.77 12.38
N ARG A 65 22.49 -8.06 12.51
CA ARG A 65 23.88 -8.55 12.58
C ARG A 65 24.30 -9.09 11.23
N ALA A 66 25.58 -8.92 10.90
CA ALA A 66 26.17 -9.63 9.76
C ALA A 66 26.00 -11.16 9.93
N TRP A 67 25.84 -11.86 8.81
CA TRP A 67 25.88 -13.31 8.80
C TRP A 67 27.27 -13.79 9.25
N ILE A 68 27.32 -14.83 10.07
CA ILE A 68 28.56 -15.19 10.78
C ILE A 68 29.71 -15.56 9.84
N ASP A 69 29.39 -16.10 8.66
CA ASP A 69 30.37 -16.56 7.66
C ASP A 69 30.48 -15.63 6.44
N SER A 70 29.84 -14.44 6.44
CA SER A 70 29.86 -13.56 5.26
C SER A 70 31.13 -12.73 5.13
N GLY A 71 31.96 -12.65 6.18
CA GLY A 71 33.21 -11.89 6.18
C GLY A 71 33.04 -10.37 6.13
N VAL A 72 31.84 -9.86 6.39
CA VAL A 72 31.55 -8.42 6.50
C VAL A 72 31.26 -8.04 7.95
N ASP A 73 31.55 -6.79 8.30
CA ASP A 73 31.38 -6.30 9.68
C ASP A 73 29.91 -6.01 10.02
N ASN A 74 29.12 -5.58 9.03
CA ASN A 74 27.75 -5.16 9.25
C ASN A 74 26.75 -5.83 8.28
N ALA A 75 25.50 -5.98 8.73
CA ALA A 75 24.43 -6.54 7.90
C ALA A 75 24.15 -5.73 6.62
N TRP A 76 24.36 -4.41 6.66
CA TRP A 76 24.14 -3.54 5.49
C TRP A 76 25.29 -3.57 4.48
N ASP A 77 26.40 -4.25 4.79
CA ASP A 77 27.50 -4.47 3.85
C ASP A 77 27.29 -5.75 3.02
N ASP A 78 26.30 -6.58 3.37
CA ASP A 78 25.97 -7.81 2.64
C ASP A 78 25.39 -7.50 1.24
N PRO A 79 26.03 -7.96 0.15
CA PRO A 79 25.59 -7.67 -1.21
C PRO A 79 24.18 -8.19 -1.52
N TYR A 80 23.74 -9.29 -0.89
CA TYR A 80 22.39 -9.83 -1.12
C TYR A 80 21.32 -8.96 -0.48
N THR A 81 21.58 -8.47 0.74
CA THR A 81 20.71 -7.50 1.42
C THR A 81 20.60 -6.20 0.61
N ILE A 82 21.72 -5.68 0.10
CA ILE A 82 21.74 -4.50 -0.78
C ILE A 82 20.92 -4.74 -2.05
N GLN A 83 21.13 -5.88 -2.72
CA GLN A 83 20.39 -6.23 -3.93
C GLN A 83 18.89 -6.31 -3.68
N ALA A 84 18.45 -6.99 -2.61
CA ALA A 84 17.04 -7.17 -2.30
C ALA A 84 16.33 -5.84 -2.03
N ILE A 85 16.94 -4.97 -1.21
CA ILE A 85 16.40 -3.63 -0.94
C ILE A 85 16.42 -2.76 -2.21
N GLY A 86 17.45 -2.88 -3.04
CA GLY A 86 17.57 -2.18 -4.32
C GLY A 86 16.45 -2.54 -5.30
N ASP A 87 16.13 -3.83 -5.45
CA ASP A 87 15.03 -4.29 -6.31
C ASP A 87 13.67 -3.74 -5.83
N LEU A 88 13.41 -3.80 -4.52
CA LEU A 88 12.18 -3.24 -3.93
C LEU A 88 12.09 -1.72 -4.17
N THR A 89 13.18 -0.99 -3.96
CA THR A 89 13.25 0.46 -4.21
C THR A 89 12.98 0.80 -5.67
N LEU A 90 13.57 0.03 -6.61
CA LEU A 90 13.35 0.26 -8.03
C LEU A 90 11.88 0.05 -8.42
N ARG A 91 11.24 -0.99 -7.89
CA ARG A 91 9.80 -1.24 -8.12
C ARG A 91 8.92 -0.16 -7.52
N LEU A 92 9.27 0.35 -6.34
CA LEU A 92 8.59 1.49 -5.73
C LEU A 92 8.66 2.72 -6.63
N HIS A 93 9.85 3.06 -7.14
CA HIS A 93 10.00 4.20 -8.05
C HIS A 93 9.19 4.00 -9.34
N ALA A 94 9.16 2.78 -9.89
CA ALA A 94 8.34 2.47 -11.04
C ALA A 94 6.85 2.66 -10.75
N ALA A 95 6.36 2.20 -9.59
CA ALA A 95 4.97 2.41 -9.17
C ALA A 95 4.64 3.91 -9.00
N GLN A 96 5.53 4.67 -8.36
CA GLN A 96 5.38 6.12 -8.18
C GLN A 96 5.37 6.90 -9.50
N ALA A 97 6.13 6.45 -10.51
CA ALA A 97 6.18 7.09 -11.82
C ALA A 97 4.94 6.80 -12.69
N LEU A 98 4.21 5.72 -12.40
CA LEU A 98 2.98 5.35 -13.11
C LEU A 98 1.71 5.97 -12.51
N LEU A 99 1.80 6.44 -11.25
CA LEU A 99 0.77 7.21 -10.57
C LEU A 99 0.72 8.66 -11.09
#